data_AF-A0AAV4X882-F1
#
_entry.id   AF-A0AAV4X882-F1
#
_cell.length_a   1.000
_cell.length_b   1.000
_cell.length_c   1.000
_cell.angle_alpha   90.00
_cell.angle_beta   90.00
_cell.angle_gamma   90.00
#
_symmetry.space_group_name_H-M   'P 1'
#
loop_
_entity.id
_entity.type
_entity.pdbx_description
1 polymer ?
#
loop_
_entity_poly.entity_id
_entity_poly.type
_entity_poly.pdbx_seq_one_letter_code
_entity_poly.pdbx_strand_id
1 'polypeptide(L)' 'MKNSGWPSSFTPEQLAEIRKVKVGRIVCDNSDDITTVPMNTFMKGDHMRNPFVEVQQSPFSTHGFNKMARYQLR' A
#
# COMPACT_ATOMS: atom_id res chain seq x y z
N MET A 1 21.55 -11.40 -2.03
CA MET A 1 21.48 -11.79 -0.61
C MET A 1 20.03 -11.64 -0.14
N LYS A 2 19.28 -12.73 -0.05
CA LYS A 2 17.90 -12.74 0.46
C LYS A 2 17.98 -13.10 1.94
N ASN A 3 17.24 -12.41 2.80
CA ASN A 3 17.17 -12.63 4.26
C ASN A 3 16.57 -14.00 4.66
N SER A 4 16.54 -14.99 3.76
CA SER A 4 15.90 -16.29 3.96
C SER A 4 16.59 -17.04 5.11
N GLY A 5 15.90 -17.16 6.25
CA GLY A 5 16.36 -17.94 7.41
C GLY A 5 16.55 -17.15 8.71
N TRP A 6 16.41 -15.82 8.71
CA TRP A 6 16.43 -15.04 9.94
C TRP A 6 15.08 -15.14 10.68
N PRO A 7 15.07 -15.14 12.03
CA PRO A 7 13.82 -15.21 12.81
C PRO A 7 12.89 -14.00 12.55
N SER A 8 13.41 -12.91 11.99
CA SER A 8 12.65 -11.71 11.60
C SER A 8 12.16 -11.72 10.14
N SER A 9 12.36 -12.81 9.38
CA SER A 9 11.90 -12.89 8.00
C SER A 9 10.40 -13.21 7.89
N PHE A 10 9.71 -12.46 7.03
CA PHE A 10 8.30 -12.69 6.73
C PHE A 10 8.05 -14.04 6.05
N THR A 11 6.92 -14.67 6.37
CA THR A 11 6.45 -15.87 5.66
C THR A 11 6.05 -15.52 4.22
N PRO A 12 6.02 -16.49 3.29
CA PRO A 12 5.56 -16.26 1.93
C PRO A 12 4.17 -15.63 1.85
N GLU A 13 3.26 -16.01 2.75
CA GLU A 13 1.90 -15.49 2.85
C GLU A 13 1.90 -14.03 3.30
N GLN A 14 2.72 -13.71 4.31
CA GLN A 14 2.94 -12.33 4.73
C GLN A 14 3.53 -11.51 3.57
N LEU A 15 4.53 -12.01 2.86
CA LEU A 15 5.08 -11.31 1.70
C LEU A 15 4.04 -11.11 0.59
N ALA A 16 3.15 -12.07 0.37
CA ALA A 16 2.08 -11.96 -0.61
C ALA A 16 1.10 -10.84 -0.24
N GLU A 17 0.81 -10.64 1.05
CA GLU A 17 -0.04 -9.54 1.51
C GLU A 17 0.67 -8.19 1.49
N ILE A 18 1.95 -8.10 1.91
CA ILE A 18 2.76 -6.86 1.81
C ILE A 18 2.83 -6.39 0.35
N ARG A 19 2.98 -7.31 -0.61
CA ARG A 19 3.04 -6.97 -2.05
C ARG A 19 1.75 -6.36 -2.60
N LYS A 20 0.61 -6.51 -1.92
CA LYS A 20 -0.66 -5.89 -2.32
C LYS A 20 -0.76 -4.44 -1.87
N VAL A 21 0.05 -4.03 -0.90
CA VAL A 21 0.05 -2.66 -0.37
C VAL A 21 0.51 -1.68 -1.46
N LYS A 22 -0.19 -0.55 -1.55
CA LYS A 22 0.13 0.55 -2.47
C LYS A 22 0.50 1.79 -1.66
N VAL A 23 1.57 2.47 -2.06
CA VAL A 23 2.06 3.68 -1.36
C VAL A 23 1.03 4.80 -1.34
N GLY A 24 0.23 4.94 -2.40
CA GLY A 24 -0.90 5.88 -2.42
C GLY A 24 -1.80 5.71 -1.20
N ARG A 25 -2.12 4.47 -0.81
CA ARG A 25 -2.94 4.20 0.38
C ARG A 25 -2.26 4.62 1.68
N ILE A 26 -0.96 4.37 1.81
CA ILE A 26 -0.19 4.77 3.01
C ILE A 26 -0.26 6.29 3.17
N VAL A 27 -0.06 7.04 2.09
CA VAL A 27 -0.14 8.51 2.13
C VAL A 27 -1.54 8.95 2.56
N CYS A 28 -2.59 8.38 1.97
CA CYS A 28 -3.96 8.72 2.32
C CYS A 28 -4.35 8.36 3.76
N ASP A 29 -3.88 7.22 4.27
CA ASP A 29 -4.20 6.77 5.63
C ASP A 29 -3.50 7.58 6.71
N ASN A 30 -2.42 8.31 6.37
CA ASN A 30 -1.61 9.09 7.31
C ASN A 30 -1.71 10.60 7.08
N SER A 31 -2.59 11.06 6.19
CA SER A 31 -2.74 12.48 5.87
C SER A 31 -4.20 12.88 6.01
N ASP A 32 -4.48 13.88 6.85
CA ASP A 32 -5.85 14.31 7.15
C ASP A 32 -6.52 15.03 5.96
N ASP A 33 -5.72 15.75 5.16
CA ASP A 33 -6.24 16.63 4.09
C ASP A 33 -6.11 16.04 2.67
N ILE A 34 -5.55 14.84 2.51
CA ILE A 34 -5.34 14.25 1.19
C ILE A 34 -6.59 13.48 0.74
N THR A 35 -7.38 14.12 -0.12
CA THR A 35 -8.60 13.53 -0.72
C THR A 35 -8.38 12.95 -2.10
N THR A 36 -7.25 13.26 -2.75
CA THR A 36 -6.87 12.72 -4.06
C THR A 36 -5.38 12.37 -4.12
N VAL A 37 -5.04 11.32 -4.87
CA VAL A 37 -3.66 10.90 -5.12
C VAL A 37 -3.48 10.54 -6.59
N PRO A 38 -2.29 10.72 -7.18
CA PRO A 38 -2.04 10.25 -8.54
C PRO A 38 -2.13 8.72 -8.59
N MET A 39 -2.68 8.19 -9.68
CA MET A 39 -2.94 6.76 -9.85
C MET A 39 -1.67 5.89 -9.66
N ASN A 40 -0.51 6.42 -10.04
CA ASN A 40 0.79 5.90 -9.65
C ASN A 40 1.55 6.93 -8.81
N THR A 41 1.62 6.68 -7.50
CA THR A 41 2.22 7.58 -6.51
C THR A 41 3.73 7.80 -6.68
N PHE A 42 4.42 6.89 -7.36
CA PHE A 42 5.85 7.04 -7.63
C PHE A 42 6.16 7.90 -8.87
N MET A 43 5.14 8.17 -9.68
CA MET A 43 5.26 9.02 -10.85
C MET A 43 4.67 10.39 -10.55
N LYS A 44 5.21 11.43 -11.19
CA LYS A 44 4.61 12.76 -11.15
C LYS A 44 3.16 12.69 -11.66
N GLY A 45 2.25 13.36 -10.96
CA GLY A 45 0.85 13.46 -11.40
C GLY A 45 0.76 14.23 -12.72
N ASP A 46 -0.08 13.72 -13.63
CA ASP A 46 -0.32 14.29 -14.96
C ASP A 46 -1.75 13.96 -15.40
N HIS A 47 -2.50 14.94 -15.89
CA HIS A 47 -3.93 14.75 -16.17
C HIS A 47 -4.23 13.68 -17.22
N MET A 48 -3.28 13.41 -18.14
CA MET A 48 -3.48 12.45 -19.23
C MET A 48 -2.80 11.11 -18.95
N ARG A 49 -1.62 11.13 -18.32
CA ARG A 49 -0.77 9.94 -18.14
C ARG A 49 -0.82 9.34 -16.73
N ASN A 50 -1.13 10.14 -15.73
CA ASN A 50 -1.16 9.73 -14.33
C ASN A 50 -2.14 10.61 -13.54
N PRO A 51 -3.44 10.54 -13.87
CA PRO A 51 -4.43 11.45 -13.30
C PRO A 51 -4.57 11.23 -11.79
N PHE A 52 -4.99 12.28 -11.11
CA PHE A 52 -5.39 12.20 -9.70
C PHE A 52 -6.74 11.50 -9.60
N VAL A 53 -6.84 10.59 -8.64
CA VAL A 53 -8.06 9.84 -8.34
C VAL A 53 -8.42 10.07 -6.88
N GLU A 54 -9.72 10.04 -6.59
CA GLU A 54 -10.20 10.11 -5.21
C GLU A 54 -9.74 8.88 -4.42
N VAL A 55 -9.31 9.10 -3.18
CA VAL A 55 -8.86 8.03 -2.28
C VAL A 55 -9.94 6.96 -2.09
N GLN A 56 -11.20 7.37 -2.05
CA GLN A 56 -12.35 6.49 -1.81
C GLN A 56 -12.74 5.66 -3.04
N GLN A 57 -12.47 6.16 -4.25
CA GLN A 57 -12.79 5.50 -5.52
C GLN A 57 -11.61 4.70 -6.08
N SER A 58 -10.41 4.96 -5.56
CA SER A 58 -9.20 4.30 -6.04
C SER A 58 -9.24 2.78 -5.77
N PRO A 59 -8.75 1.92 -6.68
CA PRO A 59 -8.66 0.47 -6.48
C PRO A 59 -7.71 0.05 -5.34
N PHE A 60 -7.19 1.01 -4.56
CA PHE A 60 -6.40 0.82 -3.35
C PHE A 60 -7.26 0.34 -2.18
N SER A 61 -7.78 -0.88 -2.31
CA SER A 61 -8.58 -1.50 -1.27
C SER A 61 -7.74 -1.79 -0.01
N THR A 62 -8.18 -1.30 1.16
CA THR A 62 -7.51 -1.43 2.47
C THR A 62 -7.36 -2.88 2.97
N HIS A 63 -7.99 -3.85 2.29
CA HIS A 63 -8.06 -5.25 2.72
C HIS A 63 -6.68 -5.88 3.00
N GLY A 64 -5.64 -5.53 2.23
CA GLY A 64 -4.28 -6.05 2.44
C GLY A 64 -3.64 -5.59 3.77
N PHE A 65 -3.79 -4.30 4.11
CA PHE A 65 -3.17 -3.73 5.31
C PHE A 65 -3.80 -4.25 6.61
N ASN A 66 -5.13 -4.34 6.64
CA ASN A 66 -5.87 -4.85 7.80
C ASN A 66 -5.56 -6.32 8.10
N LYS A 67 -5.25 -7.12 7.07
CA LYS A 67 -4.84 -8.52 7.25
C LYS A 67 -3.43 -8.60 7.87
N MET A 68 -2.53 -7.69 7.50
CA MET A 68 -1.16 -7.65 8.02
C MET A 68 -1.06 -7.16 9.46
N ALA A 69 -1.87 -6.18 9.85
CA ALA A 69 -1.98 -5.78 11.25
C ALA A 69 -2.35 -6.96 12.17
N ARG A 70 -3.19 -7.89 11.69
CA ARG A 70 -3.56 -9.10 12.43
C ARG A 70 -2.45 -10.15 12.52
N TYR A 71 -1.53 -10.20 11.55
CA TYR A 71 -0.38 -11.11 11.60
C TYR A 71 0.69 -10.68 12.62
N GLN A 72 0.73 -9.40 13.01
CA GLN A 72 1.70 -8.86 13.98
C GLN A 72 1.18 -8.90 15.43
N LEU A 73 -0.13 -9.13 15.63
CA LEU A 73 -0.77 -9.21 16.95
C LEU A 73 -0.91 -10.67 17.45
N ARG A 74 -0.18 -11.61 16.85
CA ARG A 74 -0.18 -13.03 17.19
C ARG A 74 1.24 -13.51 17.37
#